data_AF-A0A7Y2D280-F1
#
_entry.id   AF-A0A7Y2D280-F1
#
_cell.length_a   1.000
_cell.length_b   1.000
_cell.length_c   1.000
_cell.angle_alpha   90.00
_cell.angle_beta   90.00
_cell.angle_gamma   90.00
#
_symmetry.space_group_name_H-M   'P 1'
#
loop_
_entity.id
_entity.type
_entity.pdbx_description
1 polymer ?
#
loop_
_entity_poly.entity_id
_entity_poly.type
_entity_poly.pdbx_seq_one_letter_code
_entity_poly.pdbx_strand_id
1 'polypeptide(L)'
;MAENRIDTQLPSAPELAAYGDLPVGVRQIELVNPGQIDILAIDPTADKPDPLPTYDRPLTVEMWYPAAAGTEGDTSLKAYLRDGTTEVTLEGKAVRDAAPAET
;
A
#
# COMPACT_ATOMS: atom_id res chain seq x y z
N MET A 1 -21.65 15.98 -0.06
CA MET A 1 -20.51 15.52 -0.89
C MET A 1 -20.36 14.03 -0.63
N ALA A 2 -19.93 13.24 -1.61
CA ALA A 2 -19.74 11.79 -1.38
C ALA A 2 -18.52 11.58 -0.47
N GLU A 3 -18.65 10.75 0.56
CA GLU A 3 -17.56 10.40 1.48
C GLU A 3 -16.87 9.12 0.97
N ASN A 4 -15.54 9.15 0.85
CA ASN A 4 -14.74 8.00 0.38
C ASN A 4 -14.40 7.04 1.54
N ARG A 5 -15.42 6.58 2.27
CA ARG A 5 -15.24 5.71 3.43
C ARG A 5 -15.12 4.25 3.02
N ILE A 6 -14.09 3.59 3.52
CA ILE A 6 -13.85 2.14 3.33
C ILE A 6 -13.84 1.38 4.67
N ASP A 7 -14.24 2.04 5.75
CA ASP A 7 -14.15 1.56 7.12
C ASP A 7 -15.50 1.13 7.73
N THR A 8 -16.49 0.89 6.88
CA THR A 8 -17.85 0.49 7.29
C THR A 8 -18.20 -0.90 6.79
N GLN A 9 -19.00 -1.63 7.57
CA GLN A 9 -19.59 -2.91 7.15
C GLN A 9 -21.06 -2.68 6.81
N LEU A 10 -21.47 -3.13 5.61
CA LEU A 10 -22.86 -3.04 5.18
C LEU A 10 -23.71 -4.14 5.83
N PRO A 11 -25.03 -3.95 5.97
CA PRO A 11 -25.93 -4.99 6.50
C PRO A 11 -25.91 -6.31 5.71
N SER A 12 -25.47 -6.26 4.45
CA SER A 12 -25.32 -7.42 3.57
C SER A 12 -23.91 -8.04 3.62
N ALA A 13 -23.07 -7.64 4.58
CA ALA A 13 -21.73 -8.21 4.73
C ALA A 13 -21.84 -9.72 5.05
N PRO A 14 -20.98 -10.58 4.47
CA PRO A 14 -21.00 -12.01 4.73
C PRO A 14 -20.58 -12.33 6.18
N GLU A 15 -20.90 -13.53 6.65
CA GLU A 15 -20.71 -13.97 8.04
C GLU A 15 -19.28 -13.75 8.59
N LEU A 16 -18.26 -13.88 7.74
CA LEU A 16 -16.84 -13.73 8.12
C LEU A 16 -16.24 -12.37 7.78
N ALA A 17 -17.05 -11.35 7.50
CA ALA A 17 -16.57 -10.00 7.22
C ALA A 17 -16.34 -9.15 8.49
N ALA A 18 -16.67 -9.67 9.67
CA ALA A 18 -16.47 -8.97 10.94
C ALA A 18 -15.00 -8.53 11.11
N TYR A 19 -14.81 -7.38 11.75
CA TYR A 19 -13.45 -6.91 12.07
C TYR A 19 -12.80 -7.86 13.08
N GLY A 20 -11.49 -8.06 12.95
CA GLY A 20 -10.71 -8.78 13.95
C GLY A 20 -10.56 -7.99 15.25
N ASP A 21 -10.08 -8.67 16.29
CA ASP A 21 -10.00 -8.11 17.65
C ASP A 21 -8.91 -7.04 17.81
N LEU A 22 -7.89 -7.03 16.94
CA LEU A 22 -6.74 -6.15 17.03
C LEU A 22 -6.88 -4.93 16.11
N PRO A 23 -6.52 -3.72 16.58
CA PRO A 23 -6.41 -2.58 15.69
C PRO A 23 -5.28 -2.81 14.67
N VAL A 24 -5.35 -2.11 13.55
CA VAL A 24 -4.38 -2.25 12.46
C VAL A 24 -3.53 -0.99 12.36
N GLY A 25 -2.22 -1.16 12.32
CA GLY A 25 -1.26 -0.12 11.95
C GLY A 25 -0.85 -0.27 10.50
N VAL A 26 -0.48 0.83 9.85
CA VAL A 26 0.14 0.84 8.52
C VAL A 26 1.39 1.70 8.52
N ARG A 27 2.47 1.21 7.90
CA ARG A 27 3.73 1.94 7.73
C ARG A 27 4.20 1.86 6.29
N GLN A 28 4.61 2.99 5.74
CA GLN A 28 5.31 3.03 4.45
C GLN A 28 6.79 2.66 4.65
N ILE A 29 7.32 1.80 3.80
CA ILE A 29 8.72 1.37 3.80
C ILE A 29 9.27 1.60 2.40
N GLU A 30 10.40 2.30 2.33
CA GLU A 30 11.16 2.48 1.10
C GLU A 30 12.23 1.39 1.02
N LEU A 31 12.10 0.52 0.01
CA LEU A 31 13.03 -0.56 -0.25
C LEU A 31 13.77 -0.30 -1.57
N VAL A 32 14.95 -0.88 -1.71
CA VAL A 32 15.71 -0.87 -2.96
C VAL A 32 16.07 -2.30 -3.33
N ASN A 33 15.71 -2.71 -4.54
CA ASN A 33 16.16 -3.97 -5.14
C ASN A 33 17.27 -3.66 -6.17
N PRO A 34 18.54 -3.90 -5.84
CA PRO A 34 19.66 -3.44 -6.66
C PRO A 34 19.85 -4.26 -7.94
N GLY A 35 20.48 -3.64 -8.95
CA GLY A 35 20.98 -4.31 -10.16
C GLY A 35 19.91 -5.02 -11.00
N GLN A 36 18.66 -4.53 -11.00
CA GLN A 36 17.58 -5.10 -11.79
C GLN A 36 17.66 -4.68 -13.24
N ILE A 37 17.24 -5.56 -14.16
CA ILE A 37 17.20 -5.24 -15.59
C ILE A 37 16.26 -4.05 -15.82
N ASP A 38 16.77 -3.03 -16.51
CA ASP A 38 15.98 -1.90 -16.96
C ASP A 38 15.27 -2.25 -18.28
N ILE A 39 14.10 -2.89 -18.16
CA ILE A 39 13.29 -3.27 -19.31
C ILE A 39 12.84 -2.05 -20.13
N LEU A 40 12.64 -0.89 -19.49
CA LEU A 40 12.20 0.32 -20.17
C LEU A 40 13.29 0.95 -21.03
N ALA A 41 14.56 0.67 -20.72
CA ALA A 41 15.70 1.10 -21.51
C ALA A 41 16.01 0.17 -22.71
N ILE A 42 15.29 -0.95 -22.87
CA ILE A 42 15.52 -1.91 -23.97
C ILE A 42 14.56 -1.59 -25.12
N ASP A 43 15.12 -1.25 -26.29
CA ASP A 43 14.35 -1.17 -27.53
C ASP A 43 14.06 -2.60 -28.05
N PRO A 44 12.79 -3.02 -28.15
CA PRO A 44 12.43 -4.36 -28.60
C PRO A 44 12.68 -4.60 -30.10
N THR A 45 12.99 -3.57 -30.88
CA THR A 45 13.21 -3.64 -32.33
C THR A 45 14.69 -3.61 -32.74
N ALA A 46 15.58 -3.27 -31.82
CA ALA A 46 17.03 -3.25 -32.04
C ALA A 46 17.69 -4.58 -31.67
N ASP A 47 18.96 -4.72 -32.01
CA ASP A 47 19.77 -5.84 -31.51
C ASP A 47 19.82 -5.83 -29.98
N LYS A 48 19.77 -7.02 -29.39
CA LYS A 48 19.78 -7.19 -27.94
C LYS A 48 21.07 -6.59 -27.35
N PRO A 49 20.98 -5.66 -26.37
CA PRO A 49 22.15 -5.13 -25.68
C PRO A 49 22.93 -6.23 -24.95
N ASP A 50 24.25 -6.18 -25.04
CA ASP A 50 25.16 -7.01 -24.26
C ASP A 50 26.30 -6.15 -23.69
N PRO A 51 26.33 -5.89 -22.36
CA PRO A 51 25.42 -6.40 -21.34
C PRO A 51 24.03 -5.72 -21.36
N LEU A 52 23.04 -6.36 -20.73
CA LEU A 52 21.73 -5.74 -20.52
C LEU A 52 21.83 -4.54 -19.58
N PRO A 53 21.10 -3.44 -19.83
CA PRO A 53 21.07 -2.30 -18.92
C PRO A 53 20.43 -2.68 -17.59
N THR A 54 20.95 -2.12 -16.51
CA THR A 54 20.46 -2.36 -15.14
C THR A 54 20.33 -1.07 -14.33
N TYR A 55 19.46 -1.07 -13.34
CA TYR A 55 19.28 0.00 -12.38
C TYR A 55 18.88 -0.54 -11.00
N ASP A 56 19.07 0.28 -9.96
CA ASP A 56 18.55 0.00 -8.63
C ASP A 56 17.08 0.37 -8.58
N ARG A 57 16.21 -0.63 -8.40
CA ARG A 57 14.75 -0.44 -8.45
C ARG A 57 14.23 0.02 -7.08
N PRO A 58 13.74 1.26 -6.93
CA PRO A 58 13.02 1.66 -5.73
C PRO A 58 11.68 0.92 -5.67
N LEU A 59 11.34 0.43 -4.49
CA LEU A 59 10.10 -0.28 -4.18
C LEU A 59 9.49 0.34 -2.93
N THR A 60 8.52 1.24 -3.12
CA THR A 60 7.71 1.76 -2.01
C THR A 60 6.64 0.72 -1.67
N VAL A 61 6.64 0.24 -0.44
CA VAL A 61 5.63 -0.71 0.06
C VAL A 61 4.93 -0.12 1.27
N GLU A 62 3.70 -0.57 1.51
CA GLU A 62 3.01 -0.37 2.77
C GLU A 62 2.98 -1.71 3.51
N MET A 63 3.19 -1.69 4.82
CA MET A 63 3.12 -2.86 5.68
C MET A 63 1.99 -2.67 6.68
N TRP A 64 1.04 -3.61 6.70
CA TRP A 64 -0.08 -3.65 7.64
C TRP A 64 0.20 -4.68 8.73
N TYR A 65 0.01 -4.29 9.98
CA TYR A 65 0.36 -5.10 11.16
C TYR A 65 -0.61 -4.85 12.32
N PRO A 66 -0.72 -5.78 13.29
CA PRO A 66 -1.46 -5.51 14.51
C PRO A 66 -0.84 -4.35 15.30
N ALA A 67 -1.63 -3.33 15.59
CA ALA A 67 -1.22 -2.17 16.38
C ALA A 67 -1.51 -2.36 17.87
N ALA A 68 -0.87 -1.55 18.71
CA ALA A 68 -1.13 -1.49 20.14
C ALA A 68 -2.60 -1.12 20.42
N ALA A 69 -3.17 -1.69 21.49
CA ALA A 69 -4.54 -1.40 21.90
C ALA A 69 -4.72 0.10 22.22
N GLY A 70 -5.87 0.67 21.84
CA GLY A 70 -6.16 2.09 22.04
C GLY A 70 -5.38 3.04 21.11
N THR A 71 -4.75 2.52 20.05
CA THR A 71 -4.14 3.35 19.02
C THR A 71 -5.19 4.22 18.34
N GLU A 72 -4.94 5.53 18.31
CA GLU A 72 -5.70 6.54 17.57
C GLU A 72 -4.75 7.36 16.70
N GLY A 73 -5.22 7.87 15.56
CA GLY A 73 -4.39 8.69 14.68
C GLY A 73 -4.99 8.84 13.30
N ASP A 74 -4.14 9.24 12.35
CA ASP A 74 -4.53 9.40 10.94
C ASP A 74 -4.84 8.02 10.33
N THR A 75 -6.06 7.88 9.82
CA THR A 75 -6.57 6.68 9.14
C THR A 75 -6.71 6.86 7.64
N SER A 76 -6.19 7.95 7.09
CA SER A 76 -6.29 8.27 5.68
C SER A 76 -5.36 7.40 4.84
N LEU A 77 -5.90 6.97 3.69
CA LEU A 77 -5.18 6.17 2.69
C LEU A 77 -5.23 6.88 1.34
N LYS A 78 -4.06 7.12 0.76
CA LYS A 78 -3.96 7.62 -0.60
C LYS A 78 -4.07 6.47 -1.58
N ALA A 79 -4.94 6.61 -2.56
CA ALA A 79 -5.10 5.64 -3.63
C ALA A 79 -5.29 6.34 -4.97
N TYR A 80 -4.79 5.72 -6.04
CA TYR A 80 -5.11 6.15 -7.39
C TYR A 80 -6.39 5.49 -7.86
N LEU A 81 -7.24 6.26 -8.56
CA LEU A 81 -8.37 5.69 -9.28
C LEU A 81 -7.88 4.78 -10.42
N ARG A 82 -8.82 4.07 -11.06
CA ARG A 82 -8.51 3.16 -12.18
C ARG A 82 -7.86 3.85 -13.38
N ASP A 83 -7.94 5.17 -13.47
CA ASP A 83 -7.25 5.96 -14.50
C ASP A 83 -5.73 6.08 -14.26
N GLY A 84 -5.23 5.63 -13.10
CA GLY A 84 -3.82 5.65 -12.74
C GLY A 84 -3.23 7.05 -12.54
N THR A 85 -4.04 8.10 -12.51
CA THR A 85 -3.56 9.50 -12.48
C THR A 85 -4.26 10.33 -11.42
N THR A 86 -5.54 10.08 -11.16
CA THR A 86 -6.30 10.79 -10.15
C THR A 86 -6.03 10.18 -8.77
N GLU A 87 -5.29 10.89 -7.92
CA GLU A 87 -5.11 10.52 -6.50
C GLU A 87 -6.34 10.95 -5.68
N VAL A 88 -6.84 10.04 -4.85
CA VAL A 88 -7.93 10.29 -3.90
C VAL A 88 -7.52 9.88 -2.49
N THR A 89 -8.12 10.52 -1.51
CA THR A 89 -8.02 10.12 -0.11
C THR A 89 -9.23 9.25 0.26
N LEU A 90 -8.94 8.08 0.84
CA LEU A 90 -9.90 7.15 1.40
C LEU A 90 -9.83 7.22 2.93
N GLU A 91 -10.99 7.16 3.58
CA GLU A 91 -11.07 7.12 5.04
C GLU A 91 -11.17 5.66 5.49
N GLY A 92 -10.09 5.18 6.08
CA GLY A 92 -9.93 3.79 6.51
C GLY A 92 -10.01 3.58 8.02
N LYS A 93 -9.51 2.43 8.45
CA LYS A 93 -9.41 2.03 9.87
C LYS A 93 -7.97 1.85 10.36
N ALA A 94 -7.03 1.66 9.45
CA ALA A 94 -5.63 1.43 9.81
C ALA A 94 -4.95 2.74 10.16
N VAL A 95 -4.24 2.79 11.28
CA VAL A 95 -3.61 4.02 11.77
C VAL A 95 -2.18 4.12 11.24
N ARG A 96 -1.83 5.27 10.68
CA ARG A 96 -0.50 5.61 10.18
C ARG A 96 0.53 5.59 11.30
N ASP A 97 1.62 4.84 11.08
CA ASP A 97 2.79 4.76 11.96
C ASP A 97 2.51 4.40 13.43
N ALA A 98 1.44 3.65 13.66
CA ALA A 98 1.09 3.13 14.98
C ALA A 98 2.22 2.33 15.65
N ALA A 99 2.24 2.30 16.98
CA ALA A 99 3.06 1.32 17.68
C ALA A 99 2.53 -0.10 17.40
N PRO A 100 3.39 -1.10 17.13
CA PRO A 100 2.95 -2.49 16.97
C PRO A 100 2.41 -3.05 18.29
N ALA A 101 1.55 -4.06 18.22
CA ALA A 101 1.09 -4.80 19.39
C ALA A 101 2.27 -5.47 20.12
N GLU A 102 2.24 -5.47 21.45
CA GLU A 102 3.16 -6.30 22.25
C GLU A 102 2.83 -7.79 22.07
N THR A 103 3.86 -8.64 22.19
CA THR A 103 3.76 -10.09 21.97
C THR A 103 3.34 -10.83 23.23
#